data_AF-A0A172T8Y9-F1
#
_entry.id   AF-A0A172T8Y9-F1
#
_cell.length_a   1.000
_cell.length_b   1.000
_cell.length_c   1.000
_cell.angle_alpha   90.00
_cell.angle_beta   90.00
_cell.angle_gamma   90.00
#
_symmetry.space_group_name_H-M   'P 1'
#
loop_
_entity.id
_entity.type
_entity.pdbx_description
1 polymer ?
#
loop_
_entity_poly.entity_id
_entity_poly.type
_entity_poly.pdbx_seq_one_letter_code
_entity_poly.pdbx_strand_id
1 'polypeptide(L)'
;MALAFAASASSPQATVTFPGMAAQVVRGQANTAQNAEYPWTLRQTLYAPTQQAAAVRFCWNAVKYTGCETKLAWAAQPVLTLPKGDVSQLLWTTDGKYLIGAGANTLRLWNLVGGVRTAATPVVGSVVQRLWLAQSRSGKADLCVSVGRMLPVNGVYRTTMTTLRYALPTLKVLTVTTLPHIPSQQKAKEAECRPLSSSDLN
;
A
#
# COMPACT_ATOMS: atom_id res chain seq x y z
N MET A 1 10.16 -41.71 -27.88
CA MET A 1 10.82 -40.64 -27.12
C MET A 1 10.04 -39.36 -27.36
N ALA A 2 9.05 -39.07 -26.52
CA ALA A 2 8.21 -37.87 -26.67
C ALA A 2 8.86 -36.71 -25.90
N LEU A 3 9.27 -35.67 -26.63
CA LEU A 3 9.72 -34.41 -26.06
C LEU A 3 8.51 -33.70 -25.45
N ALA A 4 8.42 -33.69 -24.12
CA ALA A 4 7.50 -32.83 -23.41
C ALA A 4 7.99 -31.38 -23.55
N PHE A 5 7.25 -30.56 -24.31
CA PHE A 5 7.44 -29.12 -24.31
C PHE A 5 7.07 -28.59 -22.91
N ALA A 6 8.06 -28.17 -22.14
CA ALA A 6 7.80 -27.41 -20.92
C ALA A 6 7.13 -26.09 -21.31
N ALA A 7 5.85 -25.93 -20.94
CA ALA A 7 5.16 -24.66 -21.09
C ALA A 7 5.98 -23.58 -20.38
N SER A 8 6.43 -22.58 -21.15
CA SER A 8 7.27 -21.51 -20.65
C SER A 8 6.50 -20.73 -19.59
N ALA A 9 7.07 -20.61 -18.39
CA ALA A 9 6.46 -19.82 -17.32
C ALA A 9 6.29 -18.36 -17.79
N SER A 10 5.06 -17.84 -17.74
CA SER A 10 4.76 -16.47 -18.16
C SER A 10 4.71 -15.56 -16.93
N SER A 11 5.46 -14.46 -16.95
CA SER A 11 5.38 -13.43 -15.90
C SER A 11 4.39 -12.34 -16.30
N PRO A 12 3.49 -11.91 -15.38
CA PRO A 12 2.74 -10.68 -15.60
C PRO A 12 3.73 -9.51 -15.71
N GLN A 13 3.39 -8.51 -16.51
CA GLN A 13 4.26 -7.36 -16.72
C GLN A 13 3.44 -6.08 -16.81
N ALA A 14 4.07 -4.96 -16.46
CA ALA A 14 3.54 -3.62 -16.65
C ALA A 14 4.56 -2.79 -17.41
N THR A 15 4.09 -1.96 -18.34
CA THR A 15 4.92 -0.94 -18.98
C THR A 15 4.72 0.37 -18.24
N VAL A 16 5.82 0.94 -17.75
CA VAL A 16 5.85 2.21 -17.02
C VAL A 16 6.60 3.23 -17.86
N THR A 17 6.02 4.40 -18.08
CA THR A 17 6.64 5.48 -18.87
C THR A 17 6.73 6.73 -18.02
N PHE A 18 7.89 7.39 -18.06
CA PHE A 18 8.12 8.67 -17.39
C PHE A 18 8.31 9.76 -18.45
N PRO A 19 7.96 11.03 -18.17
CA PRO A 19 8.17 12.13 -19.11
C PRO A 19 9.62 12.20 -19.61
N GLY A 20 9.79 12.19 -20.94
CA GLY A 20 11.10 12.27 -21.58
C GLY A 20 11.97 11.00 -21.49
N MET A 21 11.43 9.89 -20.99
CA MET A 21 12.19 8.64 -20.79
C MET A 21 11.63 7.49 -21.62
N ALA A 22 12.50 6.54 -21.97
CA ALA A 22 12.07 5.27 -22.54
C ALA A 22 11.20 4.48 -21.54
N ALA A 23 10.22 3.75 -22.08
CA ALA A 23 9.36 2.90 -21.27
C ALA A 23 10.16 1.77 -20.60
N GLN A 24 9.88 1.52 -19.32
CA GLN A 24 10.45 0.44 -18.55
C GLN A 24 9.43 -0.70 -18.41
N VAL A 25 9.88 -1.93 -18.62
CA VAL A 25 9.05 -3.13 -18.39
C VAL A 25 9.30 -3.64 -16.97
N VAL A 26 8.28 -3.57 -16.14
CA VAL A 26 8.29 -4.11 -14.78
C VAL A 26 7.65 -5.49 -14.82
N ARG A 27 8.43 -6.53 -14.51
CA ARG A 27 7.94 -7.92 -14.50
C ARG A 27 7.65 -8.38 -13.09
N GLY A 28 6.53 -9.07 -12.92
CA GLY A 28 6.20 -9.76 -11.69
C GLY A 28 6.75 -11.20 -11.63
N GLN A 29 6.47 -11.88 -10.53
CA GLN A 29 6.80 -13.29 -10.32
C GLN A 29 6.18 -14.17 -11.40
N ALA A 30 6.93 -15.18 -11.86
CA ALA A 30 6.51 -16.06 -12.94
C ALA A 30 5.31 -16.93 -12.52
N ASN A 31 4.38 -17.13 -13.46
CA ASN A 31 3.32 -18.11 -13.35
C ASN A 31 3.83 -19.44 -13.92
N THR A 32 3.92 -20.43 -13.05
CA THR A 32 4.36 -21.79 -13.32
C THR A 32 3.16 -22.74 -13.22
N ALA A 33 3.36 -24.03 -13.50
CA ALA A 33 2.32 -25.03 -13.29
C ALA A 33 1.83 -25.09 -11.82
N GLN A 34 2.71 -24.76 -10.86
CA GLN A 34 2.42 -24.83 -9.42
C GLN A 34 1.41 -23.77 -8.95
N ASN A 35 1.35 -22.61 -9.60
CA ASN A 35 0.39 -21.55 -9.26
C ASN A 35 -0.56 -21.24 -10.43
N ALA A 36 -0.78 -22.20 -11.32
CA ALA A 36 -1.66 -22.05 -12.48
C ALA A 36 -3.12 -21.73 -12.07
N GLU A 37 -3.58 -22.25 -10.93
CA GLU A 37 -4.92 -21.96 -10.38
C GLU A 37 -5.04 -20.52 -9.85
N TYR A 38 -3.94 -19.97 -9.31
CA TYR A 38 -3.90 -18.63 -8.72
C TYR A 38 -2.70 -17.84 -9.24
N PRO A 39 -2.74 -17.45 -10.53
CA PRO A 39 -1.62 -16.77 -11.14
C PRO A 39 -1.41 -15.38 -10.56
N TRP A 40 -0.16 -14.93 -10.53
CA TRP A 40 0.19 -13.54 -10.32
C TRP A 40 -0.36 -12.70 -11.47
N THR A 41 -1.04 -11.62 -11.12
CA THR A 41 -1.62 -10.65 -12.05
C THR A 41 -1.20 -9.24 -11.66
N LEU A 42 -1.09 -8.35 -12.65
CA LEU A 42 -0.91 -6.93 -12.38
C LEU A 42 -2.17 -6.40 -11.68
N ARG A 43 -2.01 -5.82 -10.50
CA ARG A 43 -3.13 -5.25 -9.72
C ARG A 43 -3.14 -3.75 -9.69
N GLN A 44 -1.96 -3.12 -9.73
CA GLN A 44 -1.88 -1.67 -9.62
C GLN A 44 -0.55 -1.15 -10.21
N THR A 45 -0.63 -0.06 -10.95
CA THR A 45 0.50 0.83 -11.24
C THR A 45 0.17 2.19 -10.64
N LEU A 46 1.03 2.71 -9.77
CA LEU A 46 0.81 3.95 -9.04
C LEU A 46 2.03 4.86 -9.22
N TYR A 47 1.87 5.90 -10.03
CA TYR A 47 2.90 6.91 -10.26
C TYR A 47 3.05 7.82 -9.04
N ALA A 48 4.29 8.19 -8.72
CA ALA A 48 4.60 9.21 -7.75
C ALA A 48 4.12 10.59 -8.26
N PRO A 49 3.76 11.53 -7.37
CA PRO A 49 3.35 12.87 -7.77
C PRO A 49 4.38 13.60 -8.66
N THR A 50 5.66 13.34 -8.43
CA THR A 50 6.78 13.90 -9.22
C THR A 50 6.90 13.30 -10.63
N GLN A 51 6.16 12.23 -10.95
CA GLN A 51 6.24 11.50 -12.21
C GLN A 51 7.63 10.93 -12.54
N GLN A 52 8.49 10.76 -11.54
CA GLN A 52 9.84 10.19 -11.70
C GLN A 52 9.95 8.73 -11.25
N ALA A 53 8.95 8.26 -10.50
CA ALA A 53 8.89 6.90 -9.99
C ALA A 53 7.47 6.35 -10.07
N ALA A 54 7.34 5.02 -10.10
CA ALA A 54 6.06 4.33 -10.03
C ALA A 54 6.20 3.04 -9.21
N ALA A 55 5.21 2.80 -8.36
CA ALA A 55 5.03 1.53 -7.68
C ALA A 55 4.16 0.61 -8.54
N VAL A 56 4.62 -0.60 -8.80
CA VAL A 56 3.87 -1.62 -9.53
C VAL A 56 3.64 -2.80 -8.60
N ARG A 57 2.37 -3.18 -8.44
CA ARG A 57 1.98 -4.26 -7.56
C ARG A 57 1.36 -5.40 -8.35
N PHE A 58 1.95 -6.59 -8.17
CA PHE A 58 1.41 -7.84 -8.69
C PHE A 58 0.87 -8.62 -7.51
N CYS A 59 -0.30 -9.24 -7.67
CA CYS A 59 -0.82 -10.11 -6.63
C CYS A 59 -1.43 -11.37 -7.24
N TRP A 60 -1.48 -12.41 -6.44
CA TRP A 60 -2.32 -13.57 -6.65
C TRP A 60 -3.42 -13.57 -5.59
N ASN A 61 -4.51 -14.28 -5.87
CA ASN A 61 -5.65 -14.36 -4.99
C ASN A 61 -6.24 -15.76 -5.05
N ALA A 62 -6.11 -16.51 -3.95
CA ALA A 62 -6.91 -17.68 -3.65
C ALA A 62 -7.98 -17.32 -2.61
N VAL A 63 -9.08 -18.07 -2.62
CA VAL A 63 -10.28 -17.80 -1.79
C VAL A 63 -9.96 -17.38 -0.33
N LYS A 64 -8.95 -18.02 0.30
CA LYS A 64 -8.53 -17.72 1.68
C LYS A 64 -7.22 -16.95 1.81
N TYR A 65 -6.44 -16.85 0.74
CA TYR A 65 -5.07 -16.34 0.79
C TYR A 65 -4.81 -15.38 -0.35
N THR A 66 -4.25 -14.23 -0.02
CA THR A 66 -3.80 -13.26 -1.00
C THR A 66 -2.36 -12.94 -0.69
N GLY A 67 -1.53 -12.82 -1.73
CA GLY A 67 -0.17 -12.32 -1.58
C GLY A 67 0.13 -11.35 -2.71
N CYS A 68 0.86 -10.30 -2.36
CA CYS A 68 1.32 -9.31 -3.29
C CYS A 68 2.86 -9.22 -3.26
N GLU A 69 3.41 -8.76 -4.37
CA GLU A 69 4.74 -8.19 -4.43
C GLU A 69 4.62 -6.78 -4.97
N THR A 70 5.48 -5.89 -4.46
CA THR A 70 5.53 -4.51 -4.93
C THR A 70 6.93 -4.24 -5.46
N LYS A 71 7.00 -3.67 -6.65
CA LYS A 71 8.22 -3.24 -7.31
C LYS A 71 8.19 -1.75 -7.50
N LEU A 72 9.37 -1.14 -7.47
CA LEU A 72 9.58 0.28 -7.70
C LEU A 72 10.32 0.44 -9.02
N ALA A 73 9.70 1.13 -9.96
CA ALA A 73 10.35 1.65 -11.15
C ALA A 73 10.73 3.10 -10.90
N TRP A 74 11.95 3.48 -11.26
CA TRP A 74 12.42 4.87 -11.25
C TRP A 74 13.11 5.13 -12.59
N ALA A 75 12.79 6.25 -13.22
CA ALA A 75 13.54 6.81 -14.33
C ALA A 75 15.06 6.59 -14.18
N ALA A 76 15.66 5.96 -15.19
CA ALA A 76 17.10 5.67 -15.28
C ALA A 76 17.70 4.77 -14.17
N GLN A 77 16.87 4.04 -13.42
CA GLN A 77 17.35 3.06 -12.42
C GLN A 77 16.80 1.66 -12.69
N PRO A 78 17.49 0.60 -12.27
CA PRO A 78 16.94 -0.75 -12.32
C PRO A 78 15.64 -0.85 -11.51
N VAL A 79 14.69 -1.64 -12.02
CA VAL A 79 13.47 -1.98 -11.28
C VAL A 79 13.85 -2.68 -9.98
N LEU A 80 13.42 -2.09 -8.87
CA LEU A 80 13.72 -2.60 -7.54
C LEU A 80 12.55 -3.42 -6.99
N THR A 81 12.84 -4.60 -6.45
CA THR A 81 11.83 -5.34 -5.67
C THR A 81 11.83 -4.82 -4.24
N LEU A 82 10.69 -4.32 -3.77
CA LEU A 82 10.62 -3.71 -2.45
C LEU A 82 10.60 -4.79 -1.36
N PRO A 83 11.47 -4.70 -0.33
CA PRO A 83 11.45 -5.64 0.78
C PRO A 83 10.12 -5.52 1.54
N LYS A 84 9.56 -6.66 1.94
CA LYS A 84 8.23 -6.74 2.56
C LYS A 84 7.12 -6.09 1.70
N GLY A 85 7.24 -6.20 0.38
CA GLY A 85 6.31 -5.62 -0.61
C GLY A 85 4.93 -6.27 -0.69
N ASP A 86 4.63 -7.22 0.19
CA ASP A 86 3.29 -7.80 0.34
C ASP A 86 2.37 -6.86 1.13
N VAL A 87 1.75 -5.92 0.42
CA VAL A 87 0.86 -4.89 0.95
C VAL A 87 -0.46 -4.82 0.18
N SER A 88 -1.55 -4.62 0.91
CA SER A 88 -2.91 -4.49 0.39
C SER A 88 -3.26 -3.07 -0.06
N GLN A 89 -2.52 -2.05 0.40
CA GLN A 89 -2.71 -0.65 -0.03
C GLN A 89 -1.37 0.03 -0.27
N LEU A 90 -1.36 1.01 -1.17
CA LEU A 90 -0.21 1.83 -1.53
C LEU A 90 -0.61 3.31 -1.63
N LEU A 91 0.28 4.19 -1.18
CA LEU A 91 0.09 5.64 -1.21
C LEU A 91 1.46 6.34 -1.30
N TRP A 92 1.62 7.28 -2.23
CA TRP A 92 2.80 8.13 -2.26
C TRP A 92 2.67 9.30 -1.30
N THR A 93 3.79 9.71 -0.72
CA THR A 93 3.94 11.04 -0.11
C THR A 93 3.81 12.14 -1.15
N THR A 94 3.30 13.31 -0.75
CA THR A 94 3.09 14.45 -1.67
C THR A 94 4.38 14.94 -2.33
N ASP A 95 5.51 14.83 -1.62
CA ASP A 95 6.83 15.16 -2.15
C ASP A 95 7.45 14.06 -3.03
N GLY A 96 6.76 12.92 -3.18
CA GLY A 96 7.21 11.78 -3.99
C GLY A 96 8.44 11.05 -3.46
N LYS A 97 8.95 11.38 -2.27
CA LYS A 97 10.20 10.80 -1.74
C LYS A 97 10.01 9.43 -1.12
N TYR A 98 8.79 9.14 -0.68
CA TYR A 98 8.44 7.91 0.00
C TYR A 98 7.15 7.29 -0.52
N LEU A 99 7.19 5.95 -0.67
CA LEU A 99 6.02 5.12 -0.87
C LEU A 99 5.60 4.53 0.48
N ILE A 100 4.31 4.61 0.77
CA ILE A 100 3.67 4.04 1.96
C ILE A 100 2.88 2.81 1.53
N GLY A 101 2.98 1.73 2.28
CA GLY A 101 2.13 0.56 2.09
C GLY A 101 1.58 0.02 3.39
N ALA A 102 0.39 -0.58 3.32
CA ALA A 102 -0.23 -1.27 4.45
C ALA A 102 -0.24 -2.78 4.23
N GLY A 103 0.33 -3.53 5.16
CA GLY A 103 0.01 -4.94 5.34
C GLY A 103 -1.27 -5.10 6.17
N ALA A 104 -1.54 -6.31 6.65
CA ALA A 104 -2.71 -6.56 7.49
C ALA A 104 -2.75 -5.64 8.73
N ASN A 105 -1.69 -5.62 9.53
CA ASN A 105 -1.57 -4.83 10.77
C ASN A 105 -0.25 -4.04 10.84
N THR A 106 0.42 -3.85 9.69
CA THR A 106 1.70 -3.15 9.60
C THR A 106 1.66 -2.06 8.55
N LEU A 107 2.41 -0.99 8.82
CA LEU A 107 2.70 0.07 7.88
C LEU A 107 4.16 -0.05 7.46
N ARG A 108 4.41 0.22 6.19
CA ARG A 108 5.74 0.19 5.58
C ARG A 108 5.94 1.50 4.85
N LEU A 109 7.14 2.05 4.98
CA LEU A 109 7.56 3.27 4.30
C LEU A 109 8.88 2.99 3.59
N TRP A 110 8.85 3.01 2.27
CA TRP A 110 10.01 2.82 1.42
C TRP A 110 10.50 4.17 0.91
N ASN A 111 11.81 4.37 0.93
CA ASN A 111 12.43 5.43 0.13
C ASN A 111 12.71 4.90 -1.30
N LEU A 112 13.13 5.80 -2.18
CA LEU A 112 13.35 5.46 -3.58
C LEU A 112 14.56 4.55 -3.86
N VAL A 113 15.44 4.35 -2.86
CA VAL A 113 16.60 3.45 -2.97
C VAL A 113 16.40 2.11 -2.26
N GLY A 114 15.16 1.80 -1.85
CA GLY A 114 14.79 0.50 -1.27
C GLY A 114 14.84 0.37 0.24
N GLY A 115 15.33 1.40 0.94
CA GLY A 115 15.32 1.44 2.40
C GLY A 115 13.88 1.41 2.92
N VAL A 116 13.60 0.53 3.87
CA VAL A 116 12.27 0.33 4.44
C VAL A 116 12.24 0.64 5.93
N ARG A 117 11.21 1.37 6.36
CA ARG A 117 10.80 1.49 7.76
C ARG A 117 9.50 0.75 7.96
N THR A 118 9.33 0.07 9.08
CA THR A 118 8.11 -0.69 9.39
C THR A 118 7.61 -0.30 10.77
N ALA A 119 6.29 -0.13 10.91
CA ALA A 119 5.62 0.07 12.18
C ALA A 119 4.42 -0.87 12.27
N ALA A 120 4.21 -1.50 13.42
CA ALA A 120 2.95 -2.18 13.72
C ALA A 120 1.89 -1.14 14.12
N THR A 121 0.62 -1.41 13.82
CA THR A 121 -0.47 -0.61 14.36
C THR A 121 -0.55 -0.82 15.88
N PRO A 122 -0.66 0.22 16.72
CA PRO A 122 -0.74 0.06 18.18
C PRO A 122 -2.07 -0.61 18.62
N VAL A 123 -3.05 -0.73 17.73
CA VAL A 123 -4.32 -1.41 18.01
C VAL A 123 -4.17 -2.91 17.72
N VAL A 124 -3.97 -3.70 18.77
CA VAL A 124 -3.77 -5.16 18.67
C VAL A 124 -4.98 -5.84 18.04
N GLY A 125 -4.72 -6.77 17.11
CA GLY A 125 -5.76 -7.52 16.40
C GLY A 125 -6.58 -6.69 15.42
N SER A 126 -6.14 -5.46 15.11
CA SER A 126 -6.76 -4.64 14.07
C SER A 126 -6.18 -4.93 12.69
N VAL A 127 -6.95 -4.58 11.67
CA VAL A 127 -6.56 -4.65 10.27
C VAL A 127 -6.67 -3.25 9.67
N VAL A 128 -5.67 -2.83 8.92
CA VAL A 128 -5.69 -1.56 8.19
C VAL A 128 -6.81 -1.57 7.15
N GLN A 129 -7.72 -0.61 7.27
CA GLN A 129 -8.86 -0.44 6.37
C GLN A 129 -8.58 0.64 5.32
N ARG A 130 -7.85 1.70 5.68
CA ARG A 130 -7.60 2.83 4.78
C ARG A 130 -6.32 3.58 5.13
N LEU A 131 -5.63 4.08 4.11
CA LEU A 131 -4.54 5.05 4.18
C LEU A 131 -4.90 6.35 3.46
N TRP A 132 -4.50 7.50 4.02
CA TRP A 132 -4.54 8.78 3.33
C TRP A 132 -3.57 9.78 3.96
N LEU A 133 -3.23 10.83 3.21
CA LEU A 133 -2.44 11.95 3.74
C LEU A 133 -3.36 13.07 4.21
N ALA A 134 -2.98 13.68 5.32
CA ALA A 134 -3.64 14.86 5.85
C ALA A 134 -2.62 15.98 6.06
N GLN A 135 -3.11 17.22 5.99
CA GLN A 135 -2.27 18.38 6.25
C GLN A 135 -1.75 18.35 7.72
N SER A 136 -0.44 18.48 7.90
CA SER A 136 0.12 18.74 9.24
C SER A 136 0.14 20.23 9.52
N ARG A 137 0.01 20.58 10.80
CA ARG A 137 0.27 21.95 11.29
C ARG A 137 1.72 22.37 11.08
N SER A 138 2.62 21.40 10.85
CA SER A 138 4.05 21.61 10.58
C SER A 138 4.39 21.86 9.10
N GLY A 139 3.40 21.87 8.20
CA GLY A 139 3.60 22.06 6.75
C GLY A 139 4.03 20.81 5.98
N LYS A 140 4.42 19.73 6.65
CA LYS A 140 4.61 18.40 6.03
C LYS A 140 3.30 17.61 6.07
N ALA A 141 3.08 16.63 5.20
CA ALA A 141 1.89 15.78 5.32
C ALA A 141 2.07 14.77 6.47
N ASP A 142 1.01 14.51 7.23
CA ASP A 142 0.94 13.38 8.16
C ASP A 142 0.24 12.20 7.48
N LEU A 143 0.61 10.98 7.87
CA LEU A 143 -0.08 9.77 7.43
C LEU A 143 -1.24 9.48 8.38
N CYS A 144 -2.45 9.42 7.85
CA CYS A 144 -3.62 8.97 8.56
C CYS A 144 -3.99 7.55 8.13
N VAL A 145 -4.31 6.73 9.13
CA VAL A 145 -4.60 5.31 8.96
C VAL A 145 -5.87 4.98 9.72
N SER A 146 -6.85 4.38 9.04
CA SER A 146 -8.00 3.79 9.70
C SER A 146 -7.76 2.31 9.87
N VAL A 147 -7.96 1.81 11.09
CA VAL A 147 -7.88 0.39 11.40
C VAL A 147 -9.21 -0.09 11.96
N GLY A 148 -9.62 -1.28 11.54
CA GLY A 148 -10.84 -1.95 12.01
C GLY A 148 -10.46 -3.13 12.89
N ARG A 149 -11.14 -3.28 14.03
CA ARG A 149 -11.00 -4.43 14.91
C ARG A 149 -12.36 -5.06 15.16
N MET A 150 -12.50 -6.34 14.87
CA MET A 150 -13.70 -7.11 15.26
C MET A 150 -13.60 -7.49 16.73
N LEU A 151 -14.62 -7.13 17.50
CA LEU A 151 -14.75 -7.46 18.91
C LEU A 151 -16.09 -8.15 19.16
N PRO A 152 -16.14 -9.21 19.99
CA PRO A 152 -17.40 -9.76 20.44
C PRO A 152 -18.05 -8.79 21.44
N VAL A 153 -19.29 -8.38 21.16
CA VAL A 153 -20.13 -7.59 22.05
C VAL A 153 -21.45 -8.32 22.21
N ASN A 154 -21.71 -8.86 23.40
CA ASN A 154 -22.90 -9.66 23.70
C ASN A 154 -23.13 -10.81 22.71
N GLY A 155 -22.08 -11.55 22.36
CA GLY A 155 -22.14 -12.68 21.41
C GLY A 155 -22.18 -12.28 19.93
N VAL A 156 -22.25 -10.99 19.59
CA VAL A 156 -22.22 -10.50 18.21
C VAL A 156 -20.90 -9.81 17.91
N TYR A 157 -20.24 -10.19 16.82
CA TYR A 157 -19.03 -9.51 16.37
C TYR A 157 -19.36 -8.12 15.81
N ARG A 158 -18.73 -7.09 16.37
CA ARG A 158 -18.84 -5.71 15.92
C ARG A 158 -17.48 -5.15 15.56
N THR A 159 -17.40 -4.43 14.44
CA THR A 159 -16.19 -3.72 14.04
C THR A 159 -16.11 -2.37 14.75
N THR A 160 -15.05 -2.17 15.51
CA THR A 160 -14.64 -0.87 16.04
C THR A 160 -13.60 -0.26 15.12
N MET A 161 -13.77 1.02 14.79
CA MET A 161 -12.85 1.75 13.92
C MET A 161 -11.97 2.69 14.76
N THR A 162 -10.67 2.67 14.53
CA THR A 162 -9.71 3.58 15.16
C THR A 162 -8.93 4.31 14.08
N THR A 163 -8.86 5.62 14.19
CA THR A 163 -8.01 6.45 13.33
C THR A 163 -6.70 6.72 14.04
N LEU A 164 -5.60 6.52 13.33
CA LEU A 164 -4.23 6.71 13.79
C LEU A 164 -3.58 7.79 12.93
N ARG A 165 -2.87 8.72 13.57
CA ARG A 165 -2.06 9.73 12.86
C ARG A 165 -0.59 9.44 13.11
N TYR A 166 0.21 9.45 12.05
CA TYR A 166 1.63 9.16 12.07
C TYR A 166 2.42 10.34 11.49
N ALA A 167 3.52 10.68 12.16
CA ALA A 167 4.49 11.62 11.62
C ALA A 167 5.28 10.94 10.49
N LEU A 168 5.48 11.66 9.39
CA LEU A 168 6.36 11.25 8.30
C LEU A 168 7.71 11.98 8.37
N PRO A 169 8.82 11.31 8.02
CA PRO A 169 8.93 9.92 7.53
C PRO A 169 9.28 8.90 8.63
N THR A 170 9.07 9.24 9.92
CA THR A 170 9.51 8.40 11.06
C THR A 170 8.52 7.28 11.40
N LEU A 171 7.27 7.36 10.94
CA LEU A 171 6.17 6.50 11.37
C LEU A 171 5.97 6.51 12.90
N LYS A 172 6.27 7.63 13.56
CA LYS A 172 5.95 7.83 14.98
C LYS A 172 4.45 8.13 15.11
N VAL A 173 3.75 7.40 15.98
CA VAL A 173 2.34 7.69 16.30
C VAL A 173 2.25 9.06 16.96
N LEU A 174 1.39 9.91 16.43
CA LEU A 174 1.05 11.24 16.96
C LEU A 174 -0.25 11.20 17.74
N THR A 175 -1.26 10.48 17.23
CA THR A 175 -2.60 10.44 17.81
C THR A 175 -3.27 9.11 17.52
N VAL A 176 -4.06 8.64 18.49
CA VAL A 176 -4.90 7.44 18.39
C VAL A 176 -6.31 7.84 18.82
N THR A 177 -7.26 7.80 17.88
CA THR A 177 -8.64 8.22 18.11
C THR A 177 -9.58 7.07 17.79
N THR A 178 -10.13 6.43 18.81
CA THR A 178 -11.16 5.40 18.63
C THR A 178 -12.50 6.06 18.34
N LEU A 179 -13.13 5.66 17.24
CA LEU A 179 -14.41 6.18 16.80
C LEU A 179 -15.54 5.37 17.44
N PRO A 180 -16.59 6.03 17.95
CA PRO A 180 -17.79 5.31 18.36
C PRO A 180 -18.42 4.63 17.15
N HIS A 181 -19.08 3.50 17.36
CA HIS A 181 -19.69 2.66 16.31
C HIS A 181 -20.89 3.32 15.58
N ILE A 182 -21.11 4.62 15.78
CA ILE A 182 -22.22 5.38 15.18
C ILE A 182 -21.73 5.98 13.85
N PRO A 183 -22.27 5.56 12.69
CA PRO A 183 -21.77 5.98 11.37
C PRO A 183 -21.73 7.50 11.16
N SER A 184 -22.68 8.24 11.74
CA SER A 184 -22.72 9.71 11.66
C SER A 184 -21.56 10.39 12.40
N GLN A 185 -21.06 9.78 13.48
CA GLN A 185 -19.91 10.29 14.23
C GLN A 185 -18.56 9.86 13.63
N GLN A 186 -18.55 8.81 12.81
CA GLN A 186 -17.36 8.34 12.11
C GLN A 186 -16.85 9.41 11.11
N LYS A 187 -17.75 10.00 10.31
CA LYS A 187 -17.43 11.15 9.44
C LYS A 187 -16.98 12.40 10.22
N ALA A 188 -17.55 12.65 11.40
CA ALA A 188 -17.25 13.85 12.19
C ALA A 188 -15.86 13.79 12.86
N LYS A 189 -15.40 12.61 13.29
CA LYS A 189 -14.06 12.44 13.89
C LYS A 189 -12.95 12.12 12.88
N GLU A 190 -13.28 11.67 11.67
CA GLU A 190 -12.35 11.74 10.53
C GLU A 190 -11.89 13.19 10.24
N ALA A 191 -12.58 14.21 10.77
CA ALA A 191 -12.20 15.61 10.63
C ALA A 191 -10.84 15.99 11.25
N GLU A 192 -10.30 15.21 12.21
CA GLU A 192 -8.93 15.43 12.73
C GLU A 192 -7.85 15.01 11.72
N CYS A 193 -8.24 14.18 10.75
CA CYS A 193 -7.44 13.68 9.64
C CYS A 193 -8.15 14.03 8.32
N ARG A 194 -8.48 15.31 8.09
CA ARG A 194 -9.05 15.72 6.79
C ARG A 194 -8.08 15.35 5.65
N PRO A 195 -8.53 14.55 4.65
CA PRO A 195 -7.71 14.29 3.48
C PRO A 195 -7.34 15.59 2.77
N LEU A 196 -6.13 15.64 2.22
CA LEU A 196 -5.78 16.71 1.28
C LEU A 196 -6.75 16.67 0.10
N SER A 197 -7.37 17.81 -0.21
CA SER A 197 -8.21 17.98 -1.39
C SER A 197 -7.35 18.23 -2.62
N SER A 198 -7.93 18.05 -3.82
CA SER A 198 -7.22 18.38 -5.08
C SER A 198 -6.82 19.85 -5.16
N SER A 199 -7.54 20.75 -4.49
CA SER A 199 -7.19 22.17 -4.36
C SER A 199 -6.00 22.43 -3.45
N ASP A 200 -5.68 21.52 -2.52
CA ASP A 200 -4.50 21.65 -1.64
C ASP A 200 -3.21 21.15 -2.31
N LEU A 201 -3.31 20.64 -3.54
CA LEU A 201 -2.20 20.07 -4.32
C LEU A 201 -1.78 20.96 -5.52
N ASN A 202 -2.43 22.12 -5.69
CA ASN A 202 -2.14 23.11 -6.74
C ASN A 202 -1.44 24.35 -6.17
#